data_AF-A0A2N1MW87-F1
#
_entry.id   AF-A0A2N1MW87-F1
#
_cell.length_a   1.000
_cell.length_b   1.000
_cell.length_c   1.000
_cell.angle_alpha   90.00
_cell.angle_beta   90.00
_cell.angle_gamma   90.00
#
_symmetry.space_group_name_H-M   'P 1'
#
loop_
_entity.id
_entity.type
_entity.pdbx_description
1 polymer ?
#
loop_
_entity_poly.entity_id
_entity_poly.type
_entity_poly.pdbx_seq_one_letter_code
_entity_poly.pdbx_strand_id
1 'polypeptide(L)'
;LIKVKDTNKVFGGYSSIGFCSLGNNFITDGSNRRFYNSSDNFIFSFENSEDTQYMKISRVVNKSQAILVSDYNGFNFGWGSLSMDDVRLHANNNSNNYENNLKTETVYTIEEIESFNISYQ
;
A
#
# COMPACT_ATOMS: atom_id res chain seq x y z
N LEU A 1 -3.03 -6.31 6.65
CA LEU A 1 -3.89 -5.34 7.38
C LEU A 1 -3.01 -4.50 8.27
N ILE A 2 -3.31 -3.21 8.40
CA ILE A 2 -2.57 -2.26 9.23
C ILE A 2 -3.58 -1.55 10.13
N LYS A 3 -3.56 -1.84 11.43
CA LYS A 3 -4.33 -1.12 12.44
C LYS A 3 -3.52 0.07 12.92
N VAL A 4 -4.17 1.22 13.09
CA VAL A 4 -3.50 2.44 13.56
C VAL A 4 -3.98 2.84 14.94
N LYS A 5 -3.06 3.35 15.77
CA LYS A 5 -3.32 3.69 17.18
C LYS A 5 -4.42 4.73 17.32
N ASP A 6 -5.12 4.65 18.44
CA ASP A 6 -6.12 5.63 18.90
C ASP A 6 -7.31 5.83 17.94
N THR A 7 -7.52 4.89 17.00
CA THR A 7 -8.66 4.91 16.07
C THR A 7 -9.17 3.49 15.82
N ASN A 8 -10.38 3.39 15.26
CA ASN A 8 -10.90 2.12 14.73
C ASN A 8 -10.55 1.92 13.24
N LYS A 9 -9.64 2.72 12.69
CA LYS A 9 -9.30 2.66 11.27
C LYS A 9 -8.36 1.50 11.00
N VAL A 10 -8.60 0.84 9.88
CA VAL A 10 -7.73 -0.20 9.34
C VAL A 10 -7.41 0.14 7.90
N PHE A 11 -6.14 0.10 7.55
CA PHE A 11 -5.65 0.20 6.19
C PHE A 11 -5.20 -1.17 5.69
N GLY A 12 -5.10 -1.33 4.39
CA GLY A 12 -4.59 -2.55 3.80
C GLY A 12 -4.22 -2.38 2.35
N GLY A 13 -3.49 -3.37 1.86
CA GLY A 13 -3.20 -3.52 0.46
C GLY A 13 -3.14 -5.00 0.10
N TYR A 14 -3.64 -5.30 -1.08
CA TYR A 14 -3.45 -6.57 -1.74
C TYR A 14 -2.36 -6.41 -2.81
N SER A 15 -1.42 -7.35 -2.83
CA SER A 15 -0.38 -7.43 -3.84
C SER A 15 -0.47 -8.79 -4.52
N SER A 16 -0.77 -8.83 -5.83
CA SER A 16 -0.79 -10.08 -6.60
C SER A 16 0.59 -10.69 -6.82
N ILE A 17 1.64 -9.89 -6.63
CA ILE A 17 3.05 -10.30 -6.79
C ILE A 17 3.78 -10.45 -5.44
N GLY A 18 3.09 -10.16 -4.33
CA GLY A 18 3.66 -10.15 -2.97
C GLY A 18 4.76 -9.10 -2.76
N PHE A 19 5.24 -8.99 -1.52
CA PHE A 19 6.46 -8.23 -1.17
C PHE A 19 7.65 -9.14 -0.85
N CYS A 20 7.39 -10.39 -0.45
CA CYS A 20 8.41 -11.32 0.06
C CYS A 20 9.20 -12.04 -1.04
N SER A 21 8.80 -11.93 -2.31
CA SER A 21 9.32 -12.73 -3.42
C SER A 21 9.60 -11.89 -4.67
N LEU A 22 9.92 -10.61 -4.49
CA LEU A 22 10.24 -9.71 -5.59
C LEU A 22 11.60 -10.08 -6.21
N GLY A 23 11.58 -10.52 -7.47
CA GLY A 23 12.77 -10.90 -8.25
C GLY A 23 13.45 -9.71 -8.94
N ASN A 24 14.27 -9.96 -9.97
CA ASN A 24 15.00 -8.90 -10.68
C ASN A 24 14.21 -8.21 -11.81
N ASN A 25 12.91 -8.46 -11.92
CA ASN A 25 12.05 -7.93 -12.99
C ASN A 25 11.49 -6.54 -12.66
N PHE A 26 12.28 -5.69 -12.01
CA PHE A 26 11.90 -4.31 -11.74
C PHE A 26 12.23 -3.40 -12.92
N ILE A 27 11.52 -2.28 -13.02
CA ILE A 27 11.94 -1.15 -13.83
C ILE A 27 12.54 -0.08 -12.91
N THR A 28 13.50 0.67 -13.42
CA THR A 28 14.01 1.86 -12.75
C THR A 28 13.44 3.10 -13.38
N ASP A 29 13.06 4.08 -12.57
CA ASP A 29 12.78 5.41 -13.08
C ASP A 29 14.08 6.24 -13.24
N GLY A 30 13.95 7.50 -13.66
CA GLY A 30 15.08 8.41 -13.81
C GLY A 30 15.83 8.76 -12.51
N SER A 31 15.33 8.32 -11.35
CA SER A 31 15.98 8.45 -10.04
C SER A 31 16.52 7.12 -9.51
N ASN A 32 16.61 6.09 -10.35
CA ASN A 32 17.03 4.74 -9.99
C ASN A 32 16.16 4.05 -8.92
N ARG A 33 14.90 4.49 -8.78
CA ARG A 33 13.92 3.83 -7.89
C ARG A 33 13.39 2.57 -8.55
N ARG A 34 13.39 1.46 -7.81
CA ARG A 34 12.97 0.15 -8.32
C ARG A 34 11.48 -0.03 -8.16
N PHE A 35 10.79 -0.18 -9.28
CA PHE A 35 9.36 -0.39 -9.36
C PHE A 35 9.00 -1.76 -9.91
N TYR A 36 7.95 -2.35 -9.36
CA TYR A 36 7.39 -3.60 -9.85
C TYR A 36 6.00 -3.38 -10.43
N ASN A 37 5.76 -4.05 -11.54
CA ASN A 37 4.51 -3.94 -12.27
C ASN A 37 3.43 -4.84 -11.67
N SER A 38 2.24 -4.30 -11.49
CA SER A 38 1.01 -5.08 -11.30
C SER A 38 -0.22 -4.27 -11.70
N SER A 39 -1.18 -4.91 -12.35
CA SER A 39 -2.53 -4.35 -12.57
C SER A 39 -3.52 -4.66 -11.47
N ASP A 40 -3.25 -5.71 -10.69
CA ASP A 40 -4.26 -6.34 -9.83
C ASP A 40 -4.09 -5.96 -8.37
N ASN A 41 -3.05 -5.18 -8.06
CA ASN A 41 -2.89 -4.59 -6.74
C ASN A 41 -4.00 -3.58 -6.47
N PHE A 42 -4.41 -3.50 -5.22
CA PHE A 42 -5.30 -2.47 -4.73
C PHE A 42 -5.00 -2.18 -3.27
N ILE A 43 -5.30 -0.97 -2.84
CA ILE A 43 -5.22 -0.55 -1.45
C ILE A 43 -6.63 -0.20 -0.96
N PHE A 44 -6.87 -0.37 0.34
CA PHE A 44 -8.17 -0.13 0.93
C PHE A 44 -8.07 0.42 2.35
N SER A 45 -9.16 1.02 2.82
CA SER A 45 -9.31 1.44 4.21
C SER A 45 -10.74 1.26 4.70
N PHE A 46 -10.85 0.92 5.99
CA PHE A 46 -12.09 0.90 6.77
C PHE A 46 -12.05 2.07 7.76
N GLU A 47 -13.12 2.87 7.84
CA GLU A 47 -13.16 4.00 8.77
C GLU A 47 -13.53 3.56 10.20
N ASN A 48 -14.24 2.44 10.34
CA ASN A 48 -14.58 1.82 11.62
C ASN A 48 -14.84 0.29 11.47
N SER A 49 -15.12 -0.38 12.59
CA SER A 49 -15.28 -1.84 12.67
C SER A 49 -16.52 -2.41 12.00
N GLU A 50 -17.52 -1.59 11.68
CA GLU A 50 -18.77 -2.02 11.04
C GLU A 50 -18.75 -1.76 9.52
N ASP A 51 -17.65 -1.21 9.01
CA ASP A 51 -17.61 -0.47 7.77
C ASP A 51 -17.35 -1.33 6.51
N THR A 52 -18.15 -2.36 6.28
CA THR A 52 -18.08 -3.07 4.98
C THR A 52 -18.75 -2.29 3.85
N GLN A 53 -19.67 -1.35 4.17
CA GLN A 53 -20.43 -0.59 3.18
C GLN A 53 -19.73 0.69 2.69
N TYR A 54 -18.89 1.33 3.51
CA TYR A 54 -18.15 2.55 3.15
C TYR A 54 -16.63 2.32 3.06
N MET A 55 -16.22 1.06 2.92
CA MET A 55 -14.85 0.70 2.58
C MET A 55 -14.40 1.49 1.34
N LYS A 56 -13.28 2.19 1.48
CA LYS A 56 -12.62 2.86 0.36
C LYS A 56 -11.65 1.90 -0.29
N ILE A 57 -11.68 1.83 -1.61
CA ILE A 57 -10.71 1.07 -2.41
C ILE A 57 -10.06 2.05 -3.38
N SER A 58 -8.75 1.96 -3.54
CA SER A 58 -8.02 2.56 -4.65
C SER A 58 -7.30 1.48 -5.44
N ARG A 59 -7.55 1.44 -6.74
CA ARG A 59 -6.87 0.54 -7.69
C ARG A 59 -5.65 1.22 -8.31
N VAL A 60 -4.75 0.40 -8.86
CA VAL A 60 -3.59 0.89 -9.61
C VAL A 60 -4.04 1.67 -10.85
N VAL A 61 -3.50 2.89 -11.00
CA VAL A 61 -3.61 3.71 -12.22
C VAL A 61 -2.38 3.49 -13.10
N ASN A 62 -1.19 3.57 -12.50
CA ASN A 62 0.07 3.33 -13.21
C ASN A 62 0.63 1.95 -12.88
N LYS A 63 0.30 0.99 -13.74
CA LYS A 63 0.70 -0.43 -13.58
C LYS A 63 2.20 -0.61 -13.45
N SER A 64 3.00 0.24 -14.09
CA SER A 64 4.47 0.14 -14.07
C SER A 64 5.09 0.53 -12.72
N GLN A 65 4.35 1.24 -11.88
CA GLN A 65 4.80 1.75 -10.58
C GLN A 65 3.88 1.27 -9.44
N ALA A 66 3.39 0.04 -9.52
CA ALA A 66 2.43 -0.49 -8.54
C ALA A 66 3.07 -0.70 -7.16
N ILE A 67 4.34 -1.12 -7.11
CA ILE A 67 5.12 -1.28 -5.87
C ILE A 67 6.45 -0.57 -6.04
N LEU A 68 6.85 0.18 -5.01
CA LEU A 68 8.19 0.73 -4.87
C LEU A 68 8.97 -0.11 -3.84
N VAL A 69 10.19 -0.50 -4.18
CA VAL A 69 11.14 -1.06 -3.20
C VAL A 69 12.14 0.00 -2.81
N SER A 70 12.24 0.24 -1.50
CA SER A 70 13.10 1.24 -0.87
C SER A 70 13.59 0.69 0.46
N ASP A 71 14.87 0.88 0.77
CA ASP A 71 15.46 0.44 2.05
C ASP A 71 14.89 1.23 3.25
N TYR A 72 14.17 2.32 2.98
CA TYR A 72 13.52 3.18 3.98
C TYR A 72 12.06 2.80 4.26
N ASN A 73 11.49 1.79 3.58
CA ASN A 73 10.08 1.44 3.76
C ASN A 73 9.88 -0.04 4.11
N GLY A 74 8.97 -0.32 5.05
CA GLY A 74 8.51 -1.69 5.30
C GLY A 74 7.68 -2.24 4.13
N PHE A 75 6.79 -1.41 3.58
CA PHE A 75 6.10 -1.64 2.31
C PHE A 75 5.80 -0.30 1.64
N ASN A 76 5.63 -0.30 0.31
CA ASN A 76 5.27 0.91 -0.42
C ASN A 76 4.48 0.58 -1.69
N PHE A 77 3.17 0.81 -1.63
CA PHE A 77 2.30 0.79 -2.79
C PHE A 77 2.38 2.14 -3.49
N GLY A 78 2.71 2.13 -4.77
CA GLY A 78 2.53 3.30 -5.63
C GLY A 78 3.46 4.48 -5.37
N TRP A 79 4.56 4.34 -4.64
CA TRP A 79 5.38 5.47 -4.19
C TRP A 79 4.57 6.46 -3.33
N GLY A 80 4.07 5.96 -2.20
CA GLY A 80 3.38 6.78 -1.20
C GLY A 80 1.85 6.80 -1.31
N SER A 81 1.26 6.01 -2.22
CA SER A 81 -0.19 5.78 -2.24
C SER A 81 -0.66 5.09 -0.96
N LEU A 82 0.11 4.10 -0.50
CA LEU A 82 0.06 3.59 0.87
C LEU A 82 1.46 3.05 1.22
N SER A 83 2.11 3.62 2.23
CA SER A 83 3.48 3.24 2.58
C SER A 83 3.75 3.34 4.07
N MET A 84 4.73 2.56 4.52
CA MET A 84 5.23 2.55 5.89
C MET A 84 6.67 3.03 5.94
N ASP A 85 6.99 3.92 6.88
CA ASP A 85 8.35 4.26 7.30
C ASP A 85 8.42 4.20 8.83
N ASP A 86 9.30 3.34 9.36
CA ASP A 86 9.33 2.98 10.78
C ASP A 86 7.91 2.60 11.27
N VAL A 87 7.39 3.22 12.33
CA VAL A 87 6.02 2.97 12.83
C VAL A 87 4.97 3.89 12.21
N ARG A 88 5.28 4.62 11.14
CA ARG A 88 4.38 5.62 10.52
C ARG A 88 3.74 5.08 9.26
N LEU A 89 2.43 5.26 9.15
CA LEU A 89 1.65 4.95 7.96
C LEU A 89 1.30 6.24 7.21
N HIS A 90 1.56 6.24 5.91
CA HIS A 90 1.26 7.32 4.98
C HIS A 90 0.30 6.84 3.90
N ALA A 91 -0.71 7.66 3.58
CA ALA A 91 -1.60 7.46 2.43
C ALA A 91 -1.81 8.81 1.72
N ASN A 92 -0.76 9.38 1.13
CA ASN A 92 -0.83 10.72 0.51
C ASN A 92 -1.12 10.67 -0.99
N ASN A 93 -0.74 9.57 -1.65
CA ASN A 93 -0.93 9.34 -3.09
C ASN A 93 -0.44 10.48 -4.01
N ASN A 94 0.61 11.21 -3.64
CA ASN A 94 1.11 12.34 -4.43
C ASN A 94 1.66 11.93 -5.82
N SER A 95 2.05 10.67 -5.97
CA SER A 95 2.51 10.09 -7.24
C SER A 95 1.38 9.81 -8.23
N ASN A 96 0.12 9.75 -7.77
CA ASN A 96 -1.06 9.34 -8.54
C ASN A 96 -0.93 7.96 -9.22
N ASN A 97 -0.10 7.08 -8.67
CA ASN A 97 0.05 5.72 -9.20
C ASN A 97 -1.14 4.81 -8.84
N TYR A 98 -1.97 5.23 -7.88
CA TYR A 98 -3.25 4.62 -7.52
C TYR A 98 -4.37 5.67 -7.59
N GLU A 99 -5.62 5.23 -7.67
CA GLU A 99 -6.79 6.10 -7.50
C GLU A 99 -6.72 6.88 -6.18
N ASN A 100 -7.31 8.07 -6.12
CA ASN A 100 -7.10 9.00 -5.00
C ASN A 100 -8.13 8.86 -3.86
N ASN A 101 -8.73 7.69 -3.69
CA ASN A 101 -9.85 7.49 -2.75
C ASN A 101 -9.40 7.38 -1.29
N LEU A 102 -8.15 6.99 -1.02
CA LEU A 102 -7.59 6.81 0.34
C LEU A 102 -6.80 8.03 0.84
N LYS A 103 -6.64 9.08 0.01
CA LYS A 103 -5.74 10.18 0.33
C LYS A 103 -6.12 10.85 1.66
N THR A 104 -5.12 11.05 2.51
CA THR A 104 -5.20 11.77 3.78
C THR A 104 -3.90 12.51 4.07
N GLU A 105 -4.01 13.66 4.70
CA GLU A 105 -2.87 14.44 5.21
C GLU A 105 -2.42 13.95 6.60
N THR A 106 -3.22 13.09 7.24
CA THR A 106 -2.88 12.50 8.54
C THR A 106 -1.83 11.40 8.37
N VAL A 107 -0.70 11.56 9.07
CA VAL A 107 0.26 10.47 9.28
C VAL A 107 -0.18 9.71 10.52
N TYR A 108 -0.44 8.42 10.37
CA TYR A 108 -0.89 7.58 11.47
C TYR A 108 0.28 6.85 12.11
N THR A 109 0.18 6.58 13.42
CA THR A 109 1.09 5.64 14.09
C THR A 109 0.49 4.25 14.02
N ILE A 110 1.27 3.28 13.54
CA ILE A 110 0.87 1.88 13.42
C ILE A 110 0.81 1.25 14.82
N GLU A 111 -0.27 0.51 15.07
CA GLU A 111 -0.45 -0.31 16.27
C GLU A 111 -0.06 -1.75 15.97
N GLU A 112 -0.53 -2.29 14.85
CA GLU A 112 -0.40 -3.70 14.49
C GLU A 112 -0.38 -3.86 12.96
N ILE A 113 0.38 -4.86 12.50
CA ILE A 113 0.43 -5.28 11.09
C ILE A 113 0.24 -6.79 11.03
N GLU A 114 -0.71 -7.22 10.21
CA GLU A 114 -0.90 -8.62 9.84
C GLU A 114 -0.66 -8.79 8.34
N SER A 115 0.02 -9.86 7.96
CA SER A 115 0.21 -10.24 6.56
C SER A 115 -0.27 -11.66 6.32
N PHE A 116 -0.92 -11.87 5.17
CA PHE A 116 -1.49 -13.15 4.78
C PHE A 116 -1.04 -13.47 3.37
N ASN A 117 -0.53 -14.69 3.17
CA ASN A 117 -0.27 -15.24 1.84
C ASN A 117 -1.33 -16.30 1.54
N ILE A 118 -2.01 -16.15 0.41
CA ILE A 118 -2.99 -17.12 -0.05
C ILE A 118 -2.27 -18.07 -1.02
N SER A 119 -2.27 -19.36 -0.69
CA SER A 119 -1.85 -20.43 -1.60
C SER A 119 -3.04 -21.36 -1.81
N TYR A 120 -3.35 -21.65 -3.07
CA TYR A 120 -4.31 -22.68 -3.39
C TYR A 120 -3.62 -24.04 -3.22
N GLN A 121 -4.18 -24.90 -2.37
CA GLN A 121 -3.79 -26.31 -2.25
C GLN A 121 -4.43 -27.15 -3.36
#